data_AF-A0A7J4G6Q2-F1
#
_entry.id   AF-A0A7J4G6Q2-F1
#
_cell.length_a   1.000
_cell.length_b   1.000
_cell.length_c   1.000
_cell.angle_alpha   90.00
_cell.angle_beta   90.00
_cell.angle_gamma   90.00
#
_symmetry.space_group_name_H-M   'P 1'
#
loop_
_entity.id
_entity.type
_entity.pdbx_description
1 polymer ?
#
loop_
_entity_poly.entity_id
_entity_poly.type
_entity_poly.pdbx_seq_one_letter_code
_entity_poly.pdbx_strand_id
1 'polypeptide(L)'
;MTDSGPLSSLDDAGRERVERMFRGCEEIIGVEHIASVIGSGVSHAGDDIIRGYIGLEPSGKAHLGWVVIADTIRNLLDEGVNVLIWLADWHAWVNDKFGRDMEKISLAGDYMTEVFRALLDFPEEGDGAGQLRFMRASELMSSGIYWERVLRCSKNMSLNRVRRTFSIMGRDEDSSDHDLSAFFYPAMQAADIFELNIDVAFGGMDQRKAHMYMREVADKNHWTKATCVHTPMLSGLKGRGGGRMDSFDHKMSKSDPNNAILLHDNPKKISKKFRKAFLEVGNDDSPVFEIARHIVLPKFGELKVEPNPEYGSPSTWNDIDTFVAAVGKGEIHPFDAKMAVAYGLSEVLAPISTHFEEKSDLLEQMNKMTGSQ
;
A
#
# COMPACT_ATOMS: atom_id res chain seq x y z
N MET A 1 -3.97 27.96 -25.14
CA MET A 1 -5.11 27.61 -24.27
C MET A 1 -4.57 27.70 -22.86
N THR A 2 -5.12 28.56 -22.01
CA THR A 2 -4.67 28.70 -20.62
C THR A 2 -4.97 27.41 -19.90
N ASP A 3 -3.90 26.71 -19.49
CA ASP A 3 -3.95 25.46 -18.77
C ASP A 3 -4.63 25.71 -17.42
N SER A 4 -5.92 25.42 -17.30
CA SER A 4 -6.73 25.68 -16.10
C SER A 4 -6.80 24.45 -15.19
N GLY A 5 -5.79 23.58 -15.27
CA GLY A 5 -5.70 22.38 -14.47
C GLY A 5 -5.34 22.67 -13.00
N PRO A 6 -5.52 21.68 -12.11
CA PRO A 6 -5.25 21.81 -10.67
C PRO A 6 -3.76 22.05 -10.34
N LEU A 7 -2.87 21.84 -11.30
CA LEU A 7 -1.42 22.09 -11.22
C LEU A 7 -0.97 23.35 -11.99
N SER A 8 -1.92 24.16 -12.47
CA SER A 8 -1.64 25.34 -13.29
C SER A 8 -0.84 26.43 -12.57
N SER A 9 -0.84 26.42 -11.23
CA SER A 9 -0.04 27.33 -10.40
C SER A 9 1.44 26.96 -10.35
N LEU A 10 1.82 25.75 -10.79
CA LEU A 10 3.20 25.29 -10.78
C LEU A 10 3.92 25.66 -12.08
N ASP A 11 5.25 25.75 -12.02
CA ASP A 11 6.10 25.71 -13.21
C ASP A 11 6.26 24.26 -13.72
N ASP A 12 7.02 24.08 -14.81
CA ASP A 12 7.24 22.73 -15.39
C ASP A 12 7.94 21.81 -14.38
N ALA A 13 8.93 22.31 -13.64
CA ALA A 13 9.65 21.53 -12.63
C ALA A 13 8.74 21.06 -11.49
N GLY A 14 7.82 21.92 -11.02
CA GLY A 14 6.82 21.57 -10.02
C GLY A 14 5.83 20.52 -10.51
N ARG A 15 5.35 20.63 -11.77
CA ARG A 15 4.49 19.61 -12.38
C ARG A 15 5.18 18.26 -12.47
N GLU A 16 6.41 18.23 -12.99
CA GLU A 16 7.19 17.00 -13.09
C GLU A 16 7.47 16.37 -11.71
N ARG A 17 7.71 17.19 -10.67
CA ARG A 17 7.84 16.70 -9.29
C ARG A 17 6.59 15.98 -8.82
N VAL A 18 5.41 16.55 -9.03
CA VAL A 18 4.13 15.90 -8.68
C VAL A 18 3.93 14.59 -9.44
N GLU A 19 4.28 14.55 -10.73
CA GLU A 19 4.21 13.32 -11.54
C GLU A 19 5.16 12.23 -11.03
N ARG A 20 6.38 12.59 -10.59
CA ARG A 20 7.32 11.63 -9.99
C ARG A 20 6.84 11.14 -8.63
N MET A 21 6.35 12.04 -7.76
CA MET A 21 5.81 11.69 -6.44
C MET A 21 4.72 10.62 -6.50
N PHE A 22 3.79 10.74 -7.47
CA PHE A 22 2.59 9.91 -7.52
C PHE A 22 2.59 8.92 -8.70
N ARG A 23 3.76 8.66 -9.29
CA ARG A 23 3.92 7.68 -10.37
C ARG A 23 3.40 6.31 -9.93
N GLY A 24 2.57 5.70 -10.77
CA GLY A 24 2.01 4.36 -10.52
C GLY A 24 0.84 4.33 -9.53
N CYS A 25 0.38 5.48 -9.04
CA CYS A 25 -0.85 5.59 -8.24
C CYS A 25 -2.09 5.58 -9.15
N GLU A 26 -3.18 5.01 -8.63
CA GLU A 26 -4.46 4.85 -9.33
C GLU A 26 -5.32 6.13 -9.29
N GLU A 27 -5.31 6.83 -8.16
CA GLU A 27 -6.15 8.01 -7.94
C GLU A 27 -5.45 9.04 -7.06
N ILE A 28 -5.61 10.32 -7.42
CA ILE A 28 -5.13 11.46 -6.64
C ILE A 28 -6.30 12.43 -6.46
N ILE A 29 -6.62 12.78 -5.21
CA ILE A 29 -7.72 13.69 -4.87
C ILE A 29 -7.19 14.86 -4.05
N GLY A 30 -7.44 16.08 -4.52
CA GLY A 30 -7.06 17.30 -3.81
C GLY A 30 -5.61 17.71 -4.01
N VAL A 31 -5.03 17.37 -5.17
CA VAL A 31 -3.63 17.66 -5.53
C VAL A 31 -3.26 19.14 -5.47
N GLU A 32 -4.26 20.03 -5.52
CA GLU A 32 -4.17 21.47 -5.38
C GLU A 32 -3.52 21.86 -4.05
N HIS A 33 -3.70 21.06 -2.98
CA HIS A 33 -2.99 21.28 -1.71
C HIS A 33 -1.48 21.13 -1.92
N ILE A 34 -1.02 20.03 -2.52
CA ILE A 34 0.40 19.82 -2.79
C ILE A 34 0.95 20.84 -3.78
N ALA A 35 0.17 21.23 -4.80
CA ALA A 35 0.56 22.32 -5.67
C ALA A 35 0.75 23.64 -4.90
N SER A 36 -0.14 23.94 -3.96
CA SER A 36 0.00 25.11 -3.09
C SER A 36 1.23 25.00 -2.18
N VAL A 37 1.51 23.84 -1.59
CA VAL A 37 2.67 23.65 -0.71
C VAL A 37 3.97 23.77 -1.52
N ILE A 38 4.07 23.17 -2.70
CA ILE A 38 5.25 23.29 -3.59
C ILE A 38 5.44 24.74 -4.02
N GLY A 39 4.37 25.46 -4.37
CA GLY A 39 4.46 26.85 -4.83
C GLY A 39 4.74 27.87 -3.72
N SER A 40 4.23 27.64 -2.52
CA SER A 40 4.36 28.57 -1.38
C SER A 40 5.50 28.25 -0.42
N GLY A 41 5.95 26.98 -0.39
CA GLY A 41 6.93 26.49 0.58
C GLY A 41 6.36 26.33 2.01
N VAL A 42 5.04 26.26 2.18
CA VAL A 42 4.40 26.16 3.50
C VAL A 42 3.51 24.93 3.56
N SER A 43 3.93 23.93 4.34
CA SER A 43 3.24 22.68 4.65
C SER A 43 2.14 22.87 5.70
N HIS A 44 1.38 21.82 5.99
CA HIS A 44 0.45 21.82 7.12
C HIS A 44 1.10 22.11 8.48
N ALA A 45 2.37 21.78 8.67
CA ALA A 45 3.08 22.08 9.92
C ALA A 45 3.61 23.53 9.97
N GLY A 46 3.47 24.30 8.88
CA GLY A 46 3.97 25.67 8.77
C GLY A 46 5.44 25.80 8.40
N ASP A 47 6.08 24.71 7.99
CA ASP A 47 7.47 24.64 7.49
C ASP A 47 7.50 24.25 6.01
N ASP A 48 8.68 24.04 5.42
CA ASP A 48 8.86 23.67 4.02
C ASP A 48 8.90 22.14 3.77
N ILE A 49 8.69 21.33 4.81
CA ILE A 49 8.76 19.87 4.72
C ILE A 49 7.36 19.30 4.46
N ILE A 50 7.17 18.75 3.27
CA ILE A 50 5.96 17.98 2.92
C ILE A 50 5.95 16.69 3.73
N ARG A 51 4.85 16.42 4.44
CA ARG A 51 4.67 15.19 5.23
C ARG A 51 3.71 14.24 4.54
N GLY A 52 4.22 13.07 4.19
CA GLY A 52 3.42 11.94 3.71
C GLY A 52 3.21 10.93 4.84
N TYR A 53 2.07 10.25 4.86
CA TYR A 53 1.90 9.09 5.73
C TYR A 53 1.07 7.98 5.11
N ILE A 54 1.30 6.77 5.61
CA ILE A 54 0.44 5.61 5.42
C ILE A 54 0.18 4.91 6.76
N GLY A 55 -1.09 4.68 7.07
CA GLY A 55 -1.53 3.86 8.20
C GLY A 55 -1.59 2.39 7.84
N LEU A 56 -0.89 1.55 8.61
CA LEU A 56 -0.87 0.10 8.41
C LEU A 56 -1.17 -0.64 9.71
N GLU A 57 -2.19 -1.50 9.70
CA GLU A 57 -2.50 -2.37 10.84
C GLU A 57 -1.42 -3.47 10.97
N PRO A 58 -0.69 -3.53 12.10
CA PRO A 58 0.25 -4.62 12.36
C PRO A 58 -0.53 -5.90 12.63
N SER A 59 -0.68 -6.72 11.59
CA SER A 59 -1.77 -7.70 11.58
C SER A 59 -1.38 -9.07 11.03
N GLY A 60 -0.15 -9.27 10.55
CA GLY A 60 0.30 -10.54 10.01
C GLY A 60 1.58 -10.43 9.19
N LYS A 61 1.89 -11.49 8.44
CA LYS A 61 3.04 -11.50 7.53
C LYS A 61 2.80 -10.58 6.34
N ALA A 62 3.88 -9.94 5.90
CA ALA A 62 3.87 -9.07 4.74
C ALA A 62 3.62 -9.89 3.47
N HIS A 63 2.79 -9.35 2.59
CA HIS A 63 2.48 -9.89 1.27
C HIS A 63 2.88 -8.90 0.18
N LEU A 64 2.80 -9.34 -1.07
CA LEU A 64 3.37 -8.63 -2.21
C LEU A 64 2.81 -7.21 -2.44
N GLY A 65 1.59 -6.92 -1.99
CA GLY A 65 1.01 -5.58 -2.04
C GLY A 65 1.82 -4.53 -1.28
N TRP A 66 2.66 -4.94 -0.32
CA TRP A 66 3.54 -4.02 0.41
C TRP A 66 4.70 -3.52 -0.44
N VAL A 67 5.06 -4.22 -1.52
CA VAL A 67 6.08 -3.75 -2.47
C VAL A 67 5.56 -2.53 -3.23
N VAL A 68 4.30 -2.54 -3.67
CA VAL A 68 3.64 -1.38 -4.33
C VAL A 68 3.61 -0.17 -3.41
N ILE A 69 3.33 -0.39 -2.12
CA ILE A 69 3.39 0.65 -1.09
C ILE A 69 4.81 1.18 -0.95
N ALA A 70 5.82 0.30 -0.87
CA ALA A 70 7.22 0.68 -0.74
C ALA A 70 7.72 1.49 -1.97
N ASP A 71 7.28 1.15 -3.18
CA ASP A 71 7.63 1.93 -4.38
C ASP A 71 7.03 3.34 -4.32
N THR A 72 5.80 3.48 -3.82
CA THR A 72 5.19 4.80 -3.59
C THR A 72 5.97 5.59 -2.53
N ILE A 73 6.37 4.95 -1.42
CA ILE A 73 7.20 5.57 -0.40
C ILE A 73 8.53 6.04 -1.00
N ARG A 74 9.19 5.21 -1.81
CA ARG A 74 10.45 5.55 -2.48
C ARG A 74 10.30 6.79 -3.36
N ASN A 75 9.26 6.85 -4.21
CA ASN A 75 8.97 8.01 -5.03
C ASN A 75 8.78 9.29 -4.20
N LEU A 76 8.11 9.19 -3.04
CA LEU A 76 7.91 10.33 -2.14
C LEU A 76 9.23 10.76 -1.48
N LEU A 77 10.03 9.83 -0.97
CA LEU A 77 11.33 10.11 -0.36
C LEU A 77 12.30 10.77 -1.37
N ASP A 78 12.35 10.25 -2.60
CA ASP A 78 13.20 10.78 -3.68
C ASP A 78 12.85 12.23 -4.04
N GLU A 79 11.57 12.62 -3.87
CA GLU A 79 11.09 13.99 -4.08
C GLU A 79 11.10 14.82 -2.79
N GLY A 80 11.82 14.38 -1.75
CA GLY A 80 12.07 15.14 -0.52
C GLY A 80 10.91 15.15 0.48
N VAL A 81 9.90 14.29 0.31
CA VAL A 81 8.82 14.15 1.30
C VAL A 81 9.36 13.42 2.53
N ASN A 82 9.02 13.91 3.72
CA ASN A 82 9.22 13.15 4.95
C ASN A 82 8.07 12.14 5.08
N VAL A 83 8.38 10.84 5.06
CA VAL A 83 7.34 9.80 5.01
C VAL A 83 7.24 9.06 6.34
N LEU A 84 6.04 9.06 6.92
CA LEU A 84 5.71 8.32 8.13
C LEU A 84 4.98 7.01 7.80
N ILE A 85 5.57 5.89 8.19
CA ILE A 85 4.86 4.61 8.30
C ILE A 85 4.22 4.56 9.69
N TRP A 86 2.91 4.73 9.70
CA TRP A 86 2.10 4.77 10.91
C TRP A 86 1.66 3.35 11.30
N LEU A 87 2.30 2.82 12.34
CA LEU A 87 2.04 1.50 12.90
C LEU A 87 0.75 1.57 13.72
N ALA A 88 -0.37 1.27 13.07
CA ALA A 88 -1.72 1.47 13.58
C ALA A 88 -2.12 0.37 14.59
N ASP A 89 -1.39 0.27 15.71
CA ASP A 89 -1.53 -0.79 16.71
C ASP A 89 -2.89 -0.77 17.44
N TRP A 90 -3.38 0.41 17.85
CA TRP A 90 -4.73 0.56 18.41
C TRP A 90 -5.82 0.23 17.39
N HIS A 91 -5.59 0.56 16.12
CA HIS A 91 -6.52 0.22 15.03
C HIS A 91 -6.57 -1.30 14.81
N ALA A 92 -5.42 -1.96 14.80
CA ALA A 92 -5.33 -3.41 14.74
C ALA A 92 -6.03 -4.07 15.96
N TRP A 93 -5.90 -3.47 17.15
CA TRP A 93 -6.59 -3.91 18.36
C TRP A 93 -8.12 -3.77 18.25
N VAL A 94 -8.62 -2.61 17.82
CA VAL A 94 -10.05 -2.38 17.53
C VAL A 94 -10.57 -3.36 16.48
N ASN A 95 -9.72 -3.72 15.51
CA ASN A 95 -10.07 -4.68 14.45
C ASN A 95 -9.78 -6.15 14.81
N ASP A 96 -9.71 -6.47 16.10
CA ASP A 96 -9.52 -7.80 16.69
C ASP A 96 -8.31 -8.60 16.17
N LYS A 97 -7.28 -7.92 15.65
CA LYS A 97 -6.07 -8.58 15.15
C LYS A 97 -5.35 -9.29 16.30
N PHE A 98 -4.84 -10.48 16.00
CA PHE A 98 -4.21 -11.37 16.98
C PHE A 98 -5.05 -11.64 18.23
N GLY A 99 -6.38 -11.59 18.12
CA GLY A 99 -7.28 -11.76 19.26
C GLY A 99 -7.16 -10.63 20.29
N ARG A 100 -6.81 -9.42 19.85
CA ARG A 100 -6.63 -8.20 20.68
C ARG A 100 -5.41 -8.24 21.61
N ASP A 101 -4.45 -9.09 21.31
CA ASP A 101 -3.22 -9.21 22.05
C ASP A 101 -2.23 -8.12 21.64
N MET A 102 -2.06 -7.10 22.49
CA MET A 102 -1.20 -5.95 22.18
C MET A 102 0.29 -6.29 22.09
N GLU A 103 0.75 -7.33 22.80
CA GLU A 103 2.15 -7.77 22.69
C GLU A 103 2.41 -8.34 21.30
N LYS A 104 1.48 -9.16 20.80
CA LYS A 104 1.49 -9.70 19.44
C LYS A 104 1.39 -8.63 18.36
N ILE A 105 0.52 -7.63 18.56
CA ILE A 105 0.40 -6.50 17.64
C ILE A 105 1.70 -5.68 17.63
N SER A 106 2.31 -5.43 18.80
CA SER A 106 3.60 -4.73 18.89
C SER A 106 4.70 -5.49 18.16
N LEU A 107 4.81 -6.81 18.36
CA LEU A 107 5.78 -7.65 17.64
C LEU A 107 5.56 -7.60 16.12
N ALA A 108 4.30 -7.61 15.68
CA ALA A 108 3.96 -7.45 14.26
C ALA A 108 4.36 -6.06 13.73
N GLY A 109 4.30 -5.03 14.57
CA GLY A 109 4.79 -3.68 14.27
C GLY A 109 6.30 -3.67 14.06
N ASP A 110 7.05 -4.30 14.95
CA ASP A 110 8.52 -4.40 14.84
C ASP A 110 8.95 -5.16 13.59
N TYR A 111 8.26 -6.27 13.29
CA TYR A 111 8.42 -7.00 12.02
C TYR A 111 8.11 -6.13 10.80
N MET A 112 7.01 -5.37 10.83
CA MET A 112 6.61 -4.48 9.73
C MET A 112 7.68 -3.40 9.48
N THR A 113 8.23 -2.81 10.54
CA THR A 113 9.33 -1.85 10.46
C THR A 113 10.54 -2.44 9.74
N GLU A 114 10.99 -3.64 10.12
CA GLU A 114 12.12 -4.31 9.48
C GLU A 114 11.84 -4.69 8.01
N VAL A 115 10.59 -5.07 7.69
CA VAL A 115 10.18 -5.32 6.30
C VAL A 115 10.30 -4.06 5.46
N PHE A 116 9.78 -2.92 5.92
CA PHE A 116 9.83 -1.68 5.14
C PHE A 116 11.25 -1.13 5.03
N ARG A 117 12.08 -1.23 6.08
CA ARG A 117 13.52 -0.92 5.99
C ARG A 117 14.19 -1.69 4.85
N ALA A 118 13.99 -3.01 4.80
CA ALA A 118 14.57 -3.85 3.76
C ALA A 118 14.01 -3.53 2.35
N LEU A 119 12.69 -3.32 2.23
CA LEU A 119 12.05 -2.95 0.95
C LEU A 119 12.54 -1.60 0.42
N LEU A 120 12.84 -0.67 1.31
CA LEU A 120 13.25 0.69 0.99
C LEU A 120 14.77 0.85 0.90
N ASP A 121 15.54 -0.22 1.16
CA ASP A 121 17.00 -0.20 1.18
C ASP A 121 17.58 0.76 2.23
N PHE A 122 17.02 0.70 3.45
CA PHE A 122 17.49 1.42 4.64
C PHE A 122 17.70 2.93 4.42
N PRO A 123 16.64 3.68 4.04
CA PRO A 123 16.73 5.13 3.94
C PRO A 123 17.08 5.75 5.30
N GLU A 124 17.62 6.96 5.28
CA GLU A 124 17.87 7.71 6.51
C GLU A 124 16.56 7.92 7.29
N GLU A 125 16.60 7.68 8.60
CA GLU A 125 15.44 7.87 9.48
C GLU A 125 15.53 9.18 10.25
N GLY A 126 14.45 9.96 10.23
CA GLY A 126 14.39 11.27 10.88
C GLY A 126 13.23 12.15 10.40
N ASP A 127 13.17 13.38 10.90
CA ASP A 127 12.08 14.33 10.62
C ASP A 127 12.35 15.24 9.41
N GLY A 128 13.48 15.07 8.72
CA GLY A 128 13.90 15.87 7.57
C GLY A 128 13.28 15.47 6.23
N ALA A 129 13.50 16.31 5.22
CA ALA A 129 13.11 16.04 3.83
C ALA A 129 13.78 14.76 3.30
N GLY A 130 12.99 13.88 2.67
CA GLY A 130 13.47 12.61 2.12
C GLY A 130 13.84 11.55 3.17
N GLN A 131 13.51 11.78 4.44
CA GLN A 131 13.74 10.82 5.53
C GLN A 131 12.49 10.01 5.87
N LEU A 132 12.71 8.79 6.35
CA LEU A 132 11.66 7.85 6.75
C LEU A 132 11.41 7.92 8.27
N ARG A 133 10.17 7.70 8.69
CA ARG A 133 9.78 7.62 10.10
C ARG A 133 8.90 6.43 10.36
N PHE A 134 8.99 5.91 11.58
CA PHE A 134 8.07 4.93 12.13
C PHE A 134 7.53 5.48 13.44
N MET A 135 6.22 5.40 13.64
CA MET A 135 5.58 5.78 14.90
C MET A 135 4.39 4.87 15.15
N ARG A 136 4.20 4.45 16.40
CA ARG A 136 3.03 3.66 16.80
C ARG A 136 1.87 4.57 17.15
N ALA A 137 0.67 4.14 16.79
CA ALA A 137 -0.53 4.91 17.11
C ALA A 137 -0.71 5.11 18.63
N SER A 138 -0.37 4.10 19.42
CA SER A 138 -0.34 4.18 20.89
C SER A 138 0.48 5.35 21.46
N GLU A 139 1.50 5.83 20.76
CA GLU A 139 2.32 6.97 21.21
C GLU A 139 1.50 8.27 21.18
N LEU A 140 0.82 8.56 20.07
CA LEU A 140 -0.02 9.77 19.91
C LEU A 140 -1.33 9.68 20.71
N MET A 141 -1.95 8.50 20.75
CA MET A 141 -3.25 8.28 21.38
C MET A 141 -3.23 8.37 22.90
N SER A 142 -2.05 8.48 23.52
CA SER A 142 -1.89 8.79 24.94
C SER A 142 -2.29 10.23 25.30
N SER A 143 -2.45 11.11 24.30
CA SER A 143 -2.77 12.53 24.49
C SER A 143 -4.28 12.82 24.53
N GLY A 144 -4.71 13.64 25.49
CA GLY A 144 -6.10 14.15 25.52
C GLY A 144 -6.47 15.02 24.32
N ILE A 145 -5.49 15.70 23.71
CA ILE A 145 -5.67 16.52 22.50
C ILE A 145 -6.11 15.64 21.33
N TYR A 146 -5.48 14.46 21.18
CA TYR A 146 -5.85 13.50 20.14
C TYR A 146 -7.32 13.05 20.28
N TRP A 147 -7.77 12.74 21.50
CA TRP A 147 -9.17 12.33 21.72
C TRP A 147 -10.16 13.48 21.50
N GLU A 148 -9.78 14.73 21.80
CA GLU A 148 -10.58 15.88 21.39
C GLU A 148 -10.73 15.93 19.85
N ARG A 149 -9.65 15.69 19.10
CA ARG A 149 -9.67 15.62 17.64
C ARG A 149 -10.58 14.50 17.13
N VAL A 150 -10.51 13.31 17.71
CA VAL A 150 -11.41 12.18 17.37
C VAL A 150 -12.87 12.58 17.56
N LEU A 151 -13.20 13.24 18.68
CA LEU A 151 -14.56 13.72 18.94
C LEU A 151 -15.00 14.76 17.90
N ARG A 152 -14.12 15.70 17.52
CA ARG A 152 -14.40 16.68 16.46
C ARG A 152 -14.61 16.02 15.10
N CYS A 153 -13.85 14.98 14.77
CA CYS A 153 -14.04 14.18 13.56
C CYS A 153 -15.36 13.40 13.57
N SER A 154 -15.84 13.03 14.76
CA SER A 154 -17.09 12.29 14.95
C SER A 154 -18.33 13.19 14.94
N LYS A 155 -18.19 14.46 15.35
CA LYS A 155 -19.31 15.41 15.36
C LYS A 155 -19.86 15.63 13.96
N ASN A 156 -21.18 15.73 13.87
CA ASN A 156 -21.91 15.91 12.62
C ASN A 156 -21.74 14.76 11.59
N MET A 157 -21.31 13.58 12.04
CA MET A 157 -21.30 12.34 11.26
C MET A 157 -22.39 11.40 11.75
N SER A 158 -23.26 10.95 10.85
CA SER A 158 -24.30 9.97 11.21
C SER A 158 -23.71 8.57 11.36
N LEU A 159 -24.30 7.71 12.20
CA LEU A 159 -23.89 6.30 12.31
C LEU A 159 -23.92 5.57 10.96
N ASN A 160 -24.92 5.86 10.11
CA ASN A 160 -25.00 5.30 8.75
C ASN A 160 -23.82 5.73 7.87
N ARG A 161 -23.34 6.96 8.02
CA ARG A 161 -22.16 7.43 7.28
C ARG A 161 -20.89 6.69 7.70
N VAL A 162 -20.76 6.40 8.99
CA VAL A 162 -19.66 5.63 9.57
C VAL A 162 -19.74 4.16 9.13
N ARG A 163 -20.92 3.53 9.13
CA ARG A 163 -21.08 2.14 8.63
C ARG A 163 -20.57 1.97 7.20
N ARG A 164 -20.85 2.93 6.31
CA ARG A 164 -20.41 2.89 4.90
C ARG A 164 -18.89 2.82 4.73
N THR A 165 -18.11 3.17 5.75
CA THR A 165 -16.64 3.09 5.71
C THR A 165 -16.10 1.78 6.27
N PHE A 166 -16.92 0.84 6.76
CA PHE A 166 -16.44 -0.40 7.42
C PHE A 166 -15.57 -1.30 6.53
N SER A 167 -15.73 -1.19 5.20
CA SER A 167 -14.87 -1.90 4.26
C SER A 167 -13.37 -1.56 4.40
N ILE A 168 -13.01 -0.39 4.96
CA ILE A 168 -11.60 0.03 5.17
C ILE A 168 -10.84 -0.91 6.12
N MET A 169 -11.56 -1.50 7.08
CA MET A 169 -11.02 -2.44 8.07
C MET A 169 -11.32 -3.91 7.69
N GLY A 170 -11.84 -4.14 6.48
CA GLY A 170 -12.21 -5.47 5.98
C GLY A 170 -13.46 -6.06 6.64
N ARG A 171 -14.37 -5.22 7.12
CA ARG A 171 -15.66 -5.61 7.71
C ARG A 171 -16.82 -5.24 6.78
N ASP A 172 -17.86 -6.06 6.79
CA ASP A 172 -19.12 -5.76 6.11
C ASP A 172 -19.94 -4.71 6.88
N GLU A 173 -20.79 -3.94 6.20
CA GLU A 173 -21.59 -2.89 6.84
C GLU A 173 -22.55 -3.45 7.92
N ASP A 174 -23.00 -4.70 7.73
CA ASP A 174 -23.89 -5.43 8.63
C ASP A 174 -23.16 -6.03 9.84
N SER A 175 -21.82 -6.06 9.86
CA SER A 175 -21.05 -6.60 10.99
C SER A 175 -21.07 -5.67 12.22
N SER A 176 -21.77 -4.53 12.14
CA SER A 176 -21.65 -3.37 13.02
C SER A 176 -22.42 -3.44 14.34
N ASP A 177 -23.42 -4.32 14.45
CA ASP A 177 -24.36 -4.23 15.58
C ASP A 177 -23.83 -4.83 16.90
N HIS A 178 -22.62 -5.41 16.91
CA HIS A 178 -22.07 -6.11 18.08
C HIS A 178 -20.89 -5.40 18.76
N ASP A 179 -20.31 -4.35 18.15
CA ASP A 179 -19.10 -3.70 18.67
C ASP A 179 -19.05 -2.19 18.35
N LEU A 180 -19.21 -1.36 19.38
CA LEU A 180 -19.18 0.09 19.28
C LEU A 180 -17.79 0.62 18.89
N SER A 181 -16.71 -0.11 19.21
CA SER A 181 -15.34 0.35 18.95
C SER A 181 -15.07 0.53 17.44
N ALA A 182 -15.70 -0.30 16.59
CA ALA A 182 -15.62 -0.19 15.14
C ALA A 182 -16.14 1.15 14.59
N PHE A 183 -17.07 1.82 15.30
CA PHE A 183 -17.57 3.14 14.90
C PHE A 183 -16.56 4.27 15.16
N PHE A 184 -15.60 4.08 16.06
CA PHE A 184 -14.55 5.06 16.30
C PHE A 184 -13.44 5.00 15.25
N TYR A 185 -13.23 3.84 14.62
CA TYR A 185 -12.12 3.62 13.69
C TYR A 185 -12.01 4.70 12.60
N PRO A 186 -13.07 5.06 11.84
CA PRO A 186 -12.92 6.05 10.77
C PRO A 186 -12.62 7.46 11.29
N ALA A 187 -13.14 7.79 12.48
CA ALA A 187 -12.86 9.06 13.15
C ALA A 187 -11.42 9.11 13.69
N MET A 188 -10.90 7.99 14.20
CA MET A 188 -9.49 7.85 14.60
C MET A 188 -8.57 8.02 13.38
N GLN A 189 -8.82 7.30 12.29
CA GLN A 189 -8.01 7.40 11.08
C GLN A 189 -8.04 8.80 10.45
N ALA A 190 -9.17 9.51 10.55
CA ALA A 190 -9.24 10.92 10.13
C ALA A 190 -8.49 11.85 11.10
N ALA A 191 -8.59 11.61 12.41
CA ALA A 191 -7.88 12.38 13.42
C ALA A 191 -6.35 12.26 13.27
N ASP A 192 -5.83 11.07 12.96
CA ASP A 192 -4.42 10.82 12.68
C ASP A 192 -3.86 11.83 11.67
N ILE A 193 -4.56 12.02 10.53
CA ILE A 193 -4.14 12.90 9.44
C ILE A 193 -3.99 14.35 9.90
N PHE A 194 -4.98 14.85 10.66
CA PHE A 194 -4.97 16.23 11.12
C PHE A 194 -3.93 16.45 12.22
N GLU A 195 -3.80 15.50 13.15
CA GLU A 195 -2.95 15.67 14.32
C GLU A 195 -1.47 15.45 14.04
N LEU A 196 -1.15 14.72 12.97
CA LEU A 196 0.20 14.56 12.46
C LEU A 196 0.58 15.61 11.40
N ASN A 197 -0.31 16.57 11.09
CA ASN A 197 -0.10 17.62 10.08
C ASN A 197 0.31 17.04 8.71
N ILE A 198 -0.43 16.04 8.24
CA ILE A 198 -0.10 15.31 7.00
C ILE A 198 -0.54 16.09 5.76
N ASP A 199 0.36 16.32 4.81
CA ASP A 199 0.06 16.91 3.51
C ASP A 199 -0.39 15.86 2.48
N VAL A 200 0.20 14.65 2.53
CA VAL A 200 -0.11 13.52 1.65
C VAL A 200 -0.56 12.31 2.46
N ALA A 201 -1.86 11.99 2.40
CA ALA A 201 -2.41 10.76 2.95
C ALA A 201 -2.47 9.71 1.83
N PHE A 202 -1.61 8.69 1.89
CA PHE A 202 -1.59 7.64 0.86
C PHE A 202 -1.92 6.25 1.44
N GLY A 203 -2.47 5.40 0.59
CA GLY A 203 -2.83 4.02 0.93
C GLY A 203 -3.39 3.27 -0.27
N GLY A 204 -3.78 2.01 -0.11
CA GLY A 204 -4.47 1.28 -1.18
C GLY A 204 -5.84 1.89 -1.52
N MET A 205 -6.39 1.55 -2.68
CA MET A 205 -7.76 1.93 -3.05
C MET A 205 -8.82 1.53 -2.02
N ASP A 206 -8.54 0.52 -1.18
CA ASP A 206 -9.43 0.13 -0.07
C ASP A 206 -9.52 1.16 1.06
N GLN A 207 -8.55 2.09 1.17
CA GLN A 207 -8.55 3.20 2.13
C GLN A 207 -9.33 4.43 1.67
N ARG A 208 -9.74 4.48 0.40
CA ARG A 208 -10.40 5.64 -0.20
C ARG A 208 -11.59 6.16 0.60
N LYS A 209 -12.42 5.27 1.16
CA LYS A 209 -13.59 5.69 1.94
C LYS A 209 -13.22 6.41 3.24
N ALA A 210 -12.10 6.05 3.88
CA ALA A 210 -11.57 6.74 5.06
C ALA A 210 -11.05 8.13 4.70
N HIS A 211 -10.29 8.23 3.60
CA HIS A 211 -9.82 9.52 3.09
C HIS A 211 -10.98 10.45 2.71
N MET A 212 -12.05 9.94 2.09
CA MET A 212 -13.24 10.75 1.82
C MET A 212 -13.99 11.15 3.09
N TYR A 213 -14.00 10.29 4.11
CA TYR A 213 -14.51 10.65 5.44
C TYR A 213 -13.69 11.81 6.04
N MET A 214 -12.35 11.74 6.01
CA MET A 214 -11.47 12.82 6.45
C MET A 214 -11.75 14.14 5.71
N ARG A 215 -11.93 14.10 4.38
CA ARG A 215 -12.24 15.31 3.61
C ARG A 215 -13.58 15.93 3.99
N GLU A 216 -14.59 15.11 4.28
CA GLU A 216 -15.90 15.58 4.77
C GLU A 216 -15.79 16.17 6.19
N VAL A 217 -14.95 15.60 7.05
CA VAL A 217 -14.61 16.18 8.36
C VAL A 217 -13.98 17.56 8.19
N ALA A 218 -13.01 17.69 7.28
CA ALA A 218 -12.35 18.96 7.01
C ALA A 218 -13.34 20.04 6.56
N ASP A 219 -14.28 19.72 5.66
CA ASP A 219 -15.32 20.65 5.21
C ASP A 219 -16.17 21.19 6.37
N LYS A 220 -16.59 20.30 7.27
CA LYS A 220 -17.45 20.64 8.41
C LYS A 220 -16.74 21.46 9.49
N ASN A 221 -15.42 21.35 9.58
CA ASN A 221 -14.62 22.05 10.58
C ASN A 221 -13.81 23.22 10.00
N HIS A 222 -13.92 23.46 8.68
CA HIS A 222 -13.10 24.44 7.95
C HIS A 222 -11.59 24.20 8.11
N TRP A 223 -11.18 22.94 8.06
CA TRP A 223 -9.76 22.56 8.09
C TRP A 223 -9.20 22.39 6.69
N THR A 224 -7.90 22.60 6.54
CA THR A 224 -7.19 22.32 5.29
C THR A 224 -7.17 20.80 5.05
N LYS A 225 -7.34 20.40 3.79
CA LYS A 225 -7.43 18.99 3.39
C LYS A 225 -6.08 18.49 2.92
N ALA A 226 -5.66 17.33 3.42
CA ALA A 226 -4.55 16.60 2.82
C ALA A 226 -4.88 16.16 1.37
N THR A 227 -3.86 16.02 0.54
CA THR A 227 -3.97 15.31 -0.75
C THR A 227 -4.09 13.83 -0.46
N CYS A 228 -5.10 13.18 -1.04
CA CYS A 228 -5.32 11.74 -0.87
C CYS A 228 -4.80 11.01 -2.11
N VAL A 229 -3.92 10.04 -1.92
CA VAL A 229 -3.30 9.27 -3.00
C VAL A 229 -3.60 7.79 -2.80
N HIS A 230 -4.07 7.12 -3.84
CA HIS A 230 -4.45 5.71 -3.75
C HIS A 230 -3.62 4.85 -4.69
N THR A 231 -2.99 3.80 -4.16
CA THR A 231 -2.23 2.82 -4.95
C THR A 231 -3.16 1.75 -5.52
N PRO A 232 -2.80 1.12 -6.66
CA PRO A 232 -3.53 -0.03 -7.18
C PRO A 232 -3.52 -1.19 -6.18
N MET A 233 -4.54 -2.04 -6.27
CA MET A 233 -4.69 -3.24 -5.44
C MET A 233 -4.36 -4.47 -6.27
N LEU A 234 -3.29 -5.18 -5.90
CA LEU A 234 -2.93 -6.43 -6.59
C LEU A 234 -3.99 -7.50 -6.36
N SER A 235 -4.37 -8.16 -7.46
CA SER A 235 -5.23 -9.33 -7.43
C SER A 235 -4.54 -10.52 -6.75
N GLY A 236 -5.34 -11.36 -6.10
CA GLY A 236 -4.88 -12.67 -5.64
C GLY A 236 -4.55 -13.57 -6.83
N LEU A 237 -3.62 -14.50 -6.64
CA LEU A 237 -3.09 -15.35 -7.72
C LEU A 237 -4.16 -16.23 -8.39
N LYS A 238 -5.29 -16.51 -7.75
CA LYS A 238 -6.41 -17.26 -8.33
C LYS A 238 -7.29 -16.42 -9.28
N GLY A 239 -7.04 -15.12 -9.39
CA GLY A 239 -7.82 -14.18 -10.20
C GLY A 239 -9.13 -13.75 -9.55
N ARG A 240 -9.91 -12.95 -10.28
CA ARG A 240 -11.26 -12.55 -9.88
C ARG A 240 -12.21 -13.73 -10.02
N GLY A 241 -12.34 -14.54 -8.97
CA GLY A 241 -13.25 -15.68 -8.96
C GLY A 241 -14.72 -15.21 -8.99
N GLY A 242 -15.32 -15.02 -10.16
CA GLY A 242 -16.77 -14.96 -10.41
C GLY A 242 -17.65 -14.07 -9.52
N GLY A 243 -17.05 -13.15 -8.75
CA GLY A 243 -17.70 -12.30 -7.77
C GLY A 243 -18.14 -10.95 -8.36
N ARG A 244 -18.96 -10.21 -7.62
CA ARG A 244 -19.46 -8.89 -8.03
C ARG A 244 -18.30 -7.92 -8.20
N MET A 245 -18.39 -7.08 -9.23
CA MET A 245 -17.38 -6.10 -9.65
C MET A 245 -16.91 -5.12 -8.55
N ASP A 246 -17.68 -4.98 -7.46
CA ASP A 246 -17.44 -4.04 -6.37
C ASP A 246 -16.91 -4.69 -5.07
N SER A 247 -16.73 -6.02 -5.02
CA SER A 247 -16.19 -6.66 -3.81
C SER A 247 -14.65 -6.76 -3.89
N PHE A 248 -13.98 -6.22 -2.89
CA PHE A 248 -12.53 -6.35 -2.71
C PHE A 248 -12.08 -7.79 -2.37
N ASP A 249 -12.96 -8.79 -2.54
CA ASP A 249 -12.72 -10.22 -2.24
C ASP A 249 -11.64 -10.85 -3.12
N HIS A 250 -11.25 -10.16 -4.20
CA HIS A 250 -10.24 -10.61 -5.14
C HIS A 250 -8.84 -10.08 -4.82
N LYS A 251 -8.68 -9.23 -3.78
CA LYS A 251 -7.37 -8.66 -3.43
C LYS A 251 -6.44 -9.72 -2.85
N MET A 252 -5.14 -9.55 -3.09
CA MET A 252 -4.14 -10.34 -2.39
C MET A 252 -4.23 -10.07 -0.89
N SER A 253 -4.56 -11.11 -0.13
CA SER A 253 -4.70 -11.04 1.33
C SER A 253 -4.01 -12.23 1.98
N LYS A 254 -3.44 -11.99 3.17
CA LYS A 254 -2.85 -13.02 4.04
C LYS A 254 -3.85 -14.11 4.49
N SER A 255 -5.15 -13.89 4.32
CA SER A 255 -6.19 -14.85 4.73
C SER A 255 -6.20 -16.13 3.90
N ASP A 256 -5.76 -16.08 2.64
CA ASP A 256 -5.51 -17.27 1.81
C ASP A 256 -4.06 -17.27 1.32
N PRO A 257 -3.15 -17.97 2.03
CA PRO A 257 -1.73 -18.02 1.69
C PRO A 257 -1.43 -18.64 0.32
N ASN A 258 -2.34 -19.43 -0.25
CA ASN A 258 -2.19 -19.97 -1.60
C ASN A 258 -2.64 -18.99 -2.68
N ASN A 259 -3.42 -17.99 -2.30
CA ASN A 259 -3.86 -16.89 -3.18
C ASN A 259 -2.96 -15.65 -3.07
N ALA A 260 -1.95 -15.67 -2.19
CA ALA A 260 -1.01 -14.58 -1.98
C ALA A 260 0.45 -15.03 -2.15
N ILE A 261 1.31 -14.09 -2.53
CA ILE A 261 2.76 -14.21 -2.37
C ILE A 261 3.13 -13.51 -1.06
N LEU A 262 3.77 -14.25 -0.16
CA LEU A 262 4.38 -13.66 1.04
C LEU A 262 5.79 -13.21 0.71
N LEU A 263 6.26 -12.12 1.31
CA LEU A 263 7.60 -11.58 1.00
C LEU A 263 8.74 -12.54 1.39
N HIS A 264 8.46 -13.50 2.26
CA HIS A 264 9.39 -14.53 2.75
C HIS A 264 9.26 -15.87 1.99
N ASP A 265 8.44 -15.92 0.94
CA ASP A 265 8.36 -17.12 0.10
C ASP A 265 9.66 -17.30 -0.67
N ASN A 266 10.31 -18.45 -0.50
CA ASN A 266 11.50 -18.78 -1.29
C ASN A 266 11.16 -19.01 -2.77
N PRO A 267 12.16 -19.00 -3.68
CA PRO A 267 11.92 -19.16 -5.11
C PRO A 267 11.13 -20.42 -5.50
N LYS A 268 11.30 -21.51 -4.75
CA LYS A 268 10.53 -22.75 -4.97
C LYS A 268 9.05 -22.58 -4.64
N LYS A 269 8.71 -21.91 -3.53
CA LYS A 269 7.33 -21.59 -3.14
C LYS A 269 6.69 -20.63 -4.16
N ILE A 270 7.39 -19.57 -4.56
CA ILE A 270 6.94 -18.61 -5.57
C ILE A 270 6.62 -19.33 -6.88
N SER A 271 7.58 -20.09 -7.43
CA SER A 271 7.38 -20.87 -8.65
C SER A 271 6.19 -21.85 -8.55
N LYS A 272 6.04 -22.55 -7.41
CA LYS A 272 4.89 -23.45 -7.18
C LYS A 272 3.55 -22.72 -7.20
N LYS A 273 3.48 -21.51 -6.61
CA LYS A 273 2.27 -20.67 -6.62
C LYS A 273 1.98 -20.15 -8.03
N PHE A 274 3.00 -19.66 -8.75
CA PHE A 274 2.85 -19.18 -10.13
C PHE A 274 2.42 -20.26 -11.11
N ARG A 275 2.85 -21.52 -10.95
CA ARG A 275 2.33 -22.63 -11.77
C ARG A 275 0.80 -22.75 -11.71
N LYS A 276 0.18 -22.37 -10.59
CA LYS A 276 -1.26 -22.42 -10.37
C LYS A 276 -1.95 -21.06 -10.52
N ALA A 277 -1.19 -19.98 -10.72
CA ALA A 277 -1.74 -18.65 -10.85
C ALA A 277 -2.62 -18.57 -12.10
N PHE A 278 -3.71 -17.82 -12.00
CA PHE A 278 -4.59 -17.53 -13.11
C PHE A 278 -3.88 -16.63 -14.12
N LEU A 279 -3.99 -17.00 -15.38
CA LEU A 279 -3.53 -16.21 -16.52
C LEU A 279 -4.49 -16.54 -17.66
N GLU A 280 -5.28 -15.55 -18.05
CA GLU A 280 -6.14 -15.60 -19.21
C GLU A 280 -5.43 -14.91 -20.38
N VAL A 281 -5.28 -15.64 -21.48
CA VAL A 281 -4.54 -15.18 -22.66
C VAL A 281 -5.31 -14.03 -23.32
N GLY A 282 -4.65 -12.89 -23.50
CA GLY A 282 -5.26 -11.68 -24.06
C GLY A 282 -6.04 -10.82 -23.06
N ASN A 283 -6.08 -11.22 -21.78
CA ASN A 283 -6.63 -10.41 -20.68
C ASN A 283 -5.47 -9.86 -19.83
N ASP A 284 -5.23 -8.55 -19.93
CA ASP A 284 -4.19 -7.79 -19.22
C ASP A 284 -4.43 -7.69 -17.71
N ASP A 285 -5.68 -7.88 -17.25
CA ASP A 285 -6.06 -7.94 -15.82
C ASP A 285 -5.72 -9.28 -15.15
N SER A 286 -4.94 -10.14 -15.80
CA SER A 286 -4.48 -11.39 -15.18
C SER A 286 -3.48 -11.08 -14.05
N PRO A 287 -3.59 -11.72 -12.86
CA PRO A 287 -2.68 -11.47 -11.73
C PRO A 287 -1.19 -11.59 -12.07
N VAL A 288 -0.84 -12.47 -13.02
CA VAL A 288 0.54 -12.63 -13.50
C VAL A 288 1.04 -11.38 -14.21
N PHE A 289 0.22 -10.76 -15.06
CA PHE A 289 0.56 -9.53 -15.77
C PHE A 289 0.54 -8.32 -14.85
N GLU A 290 -0.41 -8.26 -13.90
CA GLU A 290 -0.41 -7.23 -12.85
C GLU A 290 0.92 -7.23 -12.06
N ILE A 291 1.40 -8.40 -11.63
CA ILE A 291 2.67 -8.50 -10.89
C ILE A 291 3.85 -8.10 -11.78
N ALA A 292 3.85 -8.48 -13.06
CA ALA A 292 4.89 -8.04 -13.99
C ALA A 292 4.90 -6.50 -14.14
N ARG A 293 3.72 -5.91 -14.32
CA ARG A 293 3.47 -4.48 -14.53
C ARG A 293 3.89 -3.62 -13.33
N HIS A 294 3.45 -4.02 -12.14
CA HIS A 294 3.59 -3.20 -10.94
C HIS A 294 4.83 -3.48 -10.12
N ILE A 295 5.55 -4.59 -10.37
CA ILE A 295 6.66 -5.01 -9.51
C ILE A 295 7.91 -5.35 -10.31
N VAL A 296 7.83 -6.31 -11.23
CA VAL A 296 9.05 -6.82 -11.88
C VAL A 296 9.63 -5.77 -12.85
N LEU A 297 8.81 -5.22 -13.73
CA LEU A 297 9.25 -4.23 -14.72
C LEU A 297 9.70 -2.90 -14.08
N PRO A 298 8.98 -2.31 -13.10
CA PRO A 298 9.46 -1.10 -12.43
C PRO A 298 10.81 -1.29 -11.73
N LYS A 299 11.09 -2.49 -11.20
CA LYS A 299 12.33 -2.77 -10.47
C LYS A 299 13.54 -2.98 -11.39
N PHE A 300 13.36 -3.70 -12.49
CA PHE A 300 14.49 -4.12 -13.34
C PHE A 300 14.50 -3.46 -14.73
N GLY A 301 13.43 -2.81 -15.15
CA GLY A 301 13.25 -2.25 -16.50
C GLY A 301 13.03 -3.31 -17.60
N GLU A 302 13.17 -4.59 -17.27
CA GLU A 302 13.04 -5.70 -18.20
C GLU A 302 12.53 -6.98 -17.53
N LEU A 303 11.89 -7.83 -18.33
CA LEU A 303 11.43 -9.16 -17.98
C LEU A 303 12.07 -10.18 -18.93
N LYS A 304 12.79 -11.15 -18.36
CA LYS A 304 13.47 -12.21 -19.11
C LYS A 304 12.62 -13.46 -19.16
N VAL A 305 12.43 -13.99 -20.36
CA VAL A 305 11.70 -15.24 -20.60
C VAL A 305 12.69 -16.28 -21.10
N GLU A 306 12.87 -17.35 -20.33
CA GLU A 306 13.79 -18.45 -20.63
C GLU A 306 13.00 -19.75 -20.75
N PRO A 307 12.38 -20.02 -21.91
CA PRO A 307 11.67 -21.29 -22.13
C PRO A 307 12.69 -22.43 -22.22
N ASN A 308 12.21 -23.68 -22.07
CA ASN A 308 13.04 -24.84 -22.43
C ASN A 308 13.40 -24.73 -23.94
N PRO A 309 14.69 -24.91 -24.32
CA PRO A 309 15.16 -24.78 -25.71
C PRO A 309 14.36 -25.59 -26.76
N GLU A 310 13.68 -26.66 -26.35
CA GLU A 310 12.80 -27.44 -27.23
C GLU A 310 11.51 -26.69 -27.66
N TYR A 311 11.06 -25.71 -26.86
CA TYR A 311 9.79 -25.01 -27.03
C TYR A 311 9.93 -23.51 -27.35
N GLY A 312 11.14 -22.96 -27.31
CA GLY A 312 11.38 -21.56 -27.64
C GLY A 312 12.82 -21.11 -27.44
N SER A 313 13.09 -19.84 -27.75
CA SER A 313 14.38 -19.18 -27.48
C SER A 313 14.24 -18.12 -26.40
N PRO A 314 15.30 -17.81 -25.64
CA PRO A 314 15.28 -16.72 -24.67
C PRO A 314 14.89 -15.38 -25.31
N SER A 315 14.13 -14.58 -24.58
CA SER A 315 13.70 -13.23 -25.00
C SER A 315 13.62 -12.27 -23.81
N THR A 316 13.69 -10.97 -24.10
CA THR A 316 13.65 -9.90 -23.10
C THR A 316 12.58 -8.88 -23.49
N TRP A 317 11.79 -8.44 -22.52
CA TRP A 317 10.64 -7.55 -22.71
C TRP A 317 10.73 -6.40 -21.72
N ASN A 318 10.68 -5.16 -22.21
CA ASN A 318 10.74 -3.95 -21.38
C ASN A 318 9.40 -3.20 -21.28
N ASP A 319 8.42 -3.63 -22.08
CA ASP A 319 7.09 -3.06 -22.11
C ASP A 319 6.06 -4.17 -21.85
N ILE A 320 5.19 -3.92 -20.89
CA ILE A 320 4.19 -4.89 -20.44
C ILE A 320 3.15 -5.17 -21.53
N ASP A 321 2.75 -4.18 -22.32
CA ASP A 321 1.68 -4.34 -23.30
C ASP A 321 2.17 -5.19 -24.48
N THR A 322 3.43 -5.02 -24.91
CA THR A 322 4.07 -5.92 -25.88
C THR A 322 4.24 -7.34 -25.34
N PHE A 323 4.60 -7.51 -24.06
CA PHE A 323 4.69 -8.83 -23.42
C PHE A 323 3.33 -9.54 -23.37
N VAL A 324 2.27 -8.85 -22.95
CA VAL A 324 0.89 -9.39 -22.93
C VAL A 324 0.46 -9.77 -24.35
N ALA A 325 0.72 -8.92 -25.34
CA ALA A 325 0.38 -9.20 -26.73
C ALA A 325 1.14 -10.43 -27.28
N ALA A 326 2.40 -10.63 -26.90
CA ALA A 326 3.19 -11.79 -27.31
C ALA A 326 2.64 -13.10 -26.72
N VAL A 327 2.19 -13.09 -25.46
CA VAL A 327 1.44 -14.22 -24.87
C VAL A 327 0.11 -14.43 -25.61
N GLY A 328 -0.61 -13.33 -25.91
CA GLY A 328 -1.86 -13.32 -26.67
C GLY A 328 -1.76 -14.00 -28.05
N LYS A 329 -0.66 -13.76 -28.76
CA LYS A 329 -0.37 -14.31 -30.09
C LYS A 329 0.23 -15.73 -30.06
N GLY A 330 0.58 -16.23 -28.88
CA GLY A 330 1.26 -17.52 -28.71
C GLY A 330 2.75 -17.48 -29.04
N GLU A 331 3.37 -16.29 -29.17
CA GLU A 331 4.83 -16.14 -29.29
C GLU A 331 5.53 -16.54 -27.98
N ILE A 332 4.87 -16.32 -26.84
CA ILE A 332 5.29 -16.78 -25.53
C ILE A 332 4.22 -17.73 -25.00
N HIS A 333 4.62 -18.95 -24.65
CA HIS A 333 3.68 -19.89 -24.04
C HIS A 333 3.28 -19.39 -22.63
N PRO A 334 2.00 -19.49 -22.21
CA PRO A 334 1.53 -18.96 -20.92
C PRO A 334 2.27 -19.52 -19.70
N PHE A 335 2.77 -20.76 -19.79
CA PHE A 335 3.61 -21.34 -18.73
C PHE A 335 4.95 -20.61 -18.59
N ASP A 336 5.61 -20.29 -19.69
CA ASP A 336 6.89 -19.60 -19.68
C ASP A 336 6.73 -18.15 -19.22
N ALA A 337 5.62 -17.49 -19.60
CA ALA A 337 5.25 -16.19 -19.05
C ALA A 337 5.11 -16.23 -17.52
N LYS A 338 4.40 -17.24 -16.98
CA LYS A 338 4.28 -17.43 -15.51
C LYS A 338 5.64 -17.62 -14.85
N MET A 339 6.52 -18.43 -15.45
CA MET A 339 7.84 -18.72 -14.87
C MET A 339 8.80 -17.53 -14.97
N ALA A 340 8.74 -16.77 -16.05
CA ALA A 340 9.48 -15.52 -16.21
C ALA A 340 9.13 -14.52 -15.09
N VAL A 341 7.84 -14.28 -14.86
CA VAL A 341 7.38 -13.39 -13.80
C VAL A 341 7.73 -13.94 -12.41
N ALA A 342 7.60 -15.25 -12.19
CA ALA A 342 7.98 -15.89 -10.94
C ALA A 342 9.48 -15.72 -10.63
N TYR A 343 10.34 -15.85 -11.65
CA TYR A 343 11.77 -15.65 -11.53
C TYR A 343 12.10 -14.19 -11.22
N GLY A 344 11.61 -13.25 -12.03
CA GLY A 344 11.83 -11.83 -11.79
C GLY A 344 11.35 -11.40 -10.39
N LEU A 345 10.18 -11.87 -9.98
CA LEU A 345 9.67 -11.63 -8.62
C LEU A 345 10.58 -12.22 -7.52
N SER A 346 11.16 -13.40 -7.74
CA SER A 346 12.09 -13.99 -6.77
C SER A 346 13.33 -13.11 -6.59
N GLU A 347 13.84 -12.51 -7.67
CA GLU A 347 14.95 -11.56 -7.60
C GLU A 347 14.56 -10.27 -6.87
N VAL A 348 13.34 -9.74 -7.09
CA VAL A 348 12.83 -8.58 -6.33
C VAL A 348 12.81 -8.85 -4.83
N LEU A 349 12.44 -10.06 -4.42
CA LEU A 349 12.30 -10.43 -3.01
C LEU A 349 13.59 -10.96 -2.36
N ALA A 350 14.64 -11.20 -3.14
CA ALA A 350 15.91 -11.73 -2.63
C ALA A 350 16.53 -10.89 -1.51
N PRO A 351 16.59 -9.54 -1.60
CA PRO A 351 17.17 -8.71 -0.52
C PRO A 351 16.41 -8.83 0.81
N ILE A 352 15.09 -9.02 0.76
CA ILE A 352 14.27 -9.21 1.96
C ILE A 352 14.63 -10.53 2.63
N SER A 353 14.78 -11.59 1.83
CA SER A 353 15.16 -12.91 2.35
C SER A 353 16.50 -12.84 3.07
N THR A 354 17.49 -12.17 2.47
CA THR A 354 18.81 -11.95 3.09
C THR A 354 18.73 -11.14 4.39
N HIS A 355 17.97 -10.04 4.42
CA HIS A 355 17.80 -9.25 5.66
C HIS A 355 17.24 -10.09 6.81
N PHE A 356 16.24 -10.91 6.53
CA PHE A 356 15.58 -11.72 7.55
C PHE A 356 16.35 -13.00 7.94
N GLU A 357 17.44 -13.34 7.26
CA GLU A 357 18.41 -14.32 7.76
C GLU A 357 19.12 -13.79 9.02
N GLU A 358 19.44 -12.49 9.07
CA GLU A 358 20.04 -11.83 10.24
C GLU A 358 19.02 -11.51 11.34
N LYS A 359 17.72 -11.46 10.99
CA LYS A 359 16.59 -11.22 11.91
C LYS A 359 15.76 -12.49 12.12
N SER A 360 16.38 -13.66 12.10
CA SER A 360 15.71 -14.96 12.17
C SER A 360 14.76 -15.09 13.35
N ASP A 361 15.16 -14.60 14.53
CA ASP A 361 14.35 -14.67 15.75
C ASP A 361 13.02 -13.92 15.63
N LEU A 362 13.03 -12.75 14.99
CA LEU A 362 11.82 -11.96 14.76
C LEU A 362 10.88 -12.65 13.78
N LEU A 363 11.44 -13.18 12.68
CA LEU A 363 10.67 -13.94 11.70
C LEU A 363 10.09 -15.24 12.30
N GLU A 364 10.85 -15.94 13.12
CA GLU A 364 10.38 -17.13 13.83
C GLU A 364 9.24 -16.82 14.79
N GLN A 365 9.33 -15.75 15.56
CA GLN A 365 8.24 -15.31 16.45
C GLN A 365 6.99 -14.96 15.63
N MET A 366 7.15 -14.24 14.52
CA MET A 366 6.05 -13.96 13.60
C MET A 366 5.44 -15.24 13.02
N ASN A 367 6.26 -16.22 12.64
CA ASN A 367 5.80 -17.51 12.13
C ASN A 367 5.02 -18.30 13.19
N LYS A 368 5.50 -18.34 14.44
CA LYS A 368 4.81 -19.01 15.55
C LYS A 368 3.45 -18.36 15.82
N MET A 369 3.39 -17.04 15.79
CA MET A 369 2.18 -16.26 16.05
C MET A 369 1.12 -16.40 14.95
N THR A 370 1.53 -16.49 13.69
CA THR A 370 0.60 -16.54 12.54
C THR A 370 0.28 -17.97 12.08
N GLY A 371 0.81 -18.96 12.78
CA GLY A 371 0.82 -20.35 12.36
C GLY A 371 1.89 -20.60 11.29
N SER A 372 2.64 -21.70 11.42
CA SER A 372 3.58 -22.14 10.39
C SER A 372 2.83 -22.38 9.08
N GLN A 373 3.07 -21.54 8.06
CA GLN A 373 2.47 -21.64 6.73
C GLN A 373 3.48 -22.14 5.68
#